data_AF-A0A7W1L649-F1
#
_entry.id   AF-A0A7W1L649-F1
#
_cell.length_a   1.000
_cell.length_b   1.000
_cell.length_c   1.000
_cell.angle_alpha   90.00
_cell.angle_beta   90.00
_cell.angle_gamma   90.00
#
_symmetry.space_group_name_H-M   'P 1'
#
loop_
_entity.id
_entity.type
_entity.pdbx_description
1 polymer ?
#
loop_
_entity_poly.entity_id
_entity_poly.type
_entity_poly.pdbx_seq_one_letter_code
_entity_poly.pdbx_strand_id
1 'polypeptide(L)'
;MTVKQKNSGSLLLAVCLGVALAAPCWAQGTAPLPNPGTPGAVTVVPGMPPVMDPTNLYSEAAAGRFSPAVAGAMPRVYVPNVKSNDVYVIDPATFKVVDRFKVGINPQHVVPSWDLQTL
;
A
#
# COMPACT_ATOMS: atom_id res chain seq x y z
N MET A 1 3.25 37.96 18.83
CA MET A 1 1.85 38.33 19.10
C MET A 1 1.29 37.26 20.02
N THR A 2 1.37 37.49 21.32
CA THR A 2 1.12 36.47 22.36
C THR A 2 -0.02 37.00 23.23
N VAL A 3 -1.19 36.39 23.15
CA VAL A 3 -2.35 36.76 23.96
C VAL A 3 -2.53 35.77 25.09
N LYS A 4 -2.57 36.34 26.29
CA LYS A 4 -2.53 35.77 27.62
C LYS A 4 -3.93 35.30 28.01
N GLN A 5 -4.14 34.01 28.20
CA GLN A 5 -5.41 33.43 28.64
C GLN A 5 -5.60 33.71 30.14
N LYS A 6 -6.69 34.39 30.51
CA LYS A 6 -7.06 34.73 31.89
C LYS A 6 -8.35 34.00 32.26
N ASN A 7 -8.27 33.11 33.26
CA ASN A 7 -9.43 32.44 33.87
C ASN A 7 -10.11 33.36 34.90
N SER A 8 -11.44 33.42 34.88
CA SER A 8 -12.36 33.82 35.96
C SER A 8 -13.75 33.34 35.51
N GLY A 9 -14.59 32.60 36.23
CA GLY A 9 -14.74 32.33 37.65
C GLY A 9 -16.24 32.38 37.99
N SER A 10 -16.72 31.32 38.66
CA SER A 10 -17.98 31.21 39.43
C SER A 10 -19.29 30.87 38.69
N LEU A 11 -19.84 29.66 38.83
CA LEU A 11 -20.60 29.02 39.93
C LEU A 11 -22.09 29.42 39.96
N LEU A 12 -22.97 28.56 39.43
CA LEU A 12 -24.34 28.39 39.92
C LEU A 12 -24.68 26.89 39.92
N LEU A 13 -24.90 26.39 41.13
CA LEU A 13 -25.37 25.05 41.47
C LEU A 13 -26.87 24.95 41.14
N ALA A 14 -27.30 23.92 40.40
CA ALA A 14 -28.67 23.45 40.44
C ALA A 14 -28.64 21.91 40.38
N VAL A 15 -28.82 21.31 41.56
CA VAL A 15 -29.03 19.87 41.76
C VAL A 15 -30.51 19.59 41.53
N CYS A 16 -30.84 18.76 40.55
CA CYS A 16 -32.10 18.02 40.48
C CYS A 16 -31.78 16.56 40.13
N LEU A 17 -31.75 15.72 41.17
CA LEU A 17 -31.79 14.26 41.08
C LEU A 17 -33.14 13.84 40.47
N GLY A 18 -33.16 12.89 39.53
CA GLY A 18 -34.42 12.25 39.17
C GLY A 18 -34.45 11.35 37.94
N VAL A 19 -33.99 10.11 38.12
CA VAL A 19 -34.47 8.88 37.47
C VAL A 19 -33.97 8.56 36.05
N ALA A 20 -33.47 7.33 35.96
CA ALA A 20 -32.82 6.67 34.85
C ALA A 20 -33.77 6.25 33.73
N LEU A 21 -33.34 6.43 32.49
CA LEU A 21 -33.54 5.48 31.40
C LEU A 21 -32.28 5.53 30.52
N ALA A 22 -31.27 4.76 30.91
CA ALA A 22 -30.21 4.37 30.00
C ALA A 22 -30.82 3.42 28.96
N ALA A 23 -31.26 3.97 27.84
CA ALA A 23 -31.54 3.16 26.66
C ALA A 23 -30.18 2.78 26.06
N PRO A 24 -29.76 1.50 26.08
CA PRO A 24 -28.62 1.09 25.27
C PRO A 24 -29.07 1.26 23.82
N CYS A 25 -28.55 2.30 23.19
CA CYS A 25 -28.60 2.50 21.75
C CYS A 25 -27.87 1.29 21.13
N TRP A 26 -28.65 0.25 20.84
CA TRP A 26 -28.38 -0.83 19.90
C TRP A 26 -27.07 -1.60 20.16
N ALA A 27 -27.17 -2.65 20.97
CA ALA A 27 -26.39 -3.86 20.67
C ALA A 27 -26.89 -4.40 19.32
N GLN A 28 -26.32 -3.92 18.23
CA GLN A 28 -26.47 -4.56 16.94
C GLN A 28 -25.75 -5.91 17.05
N GLY A 29 -26.52 -6.98 17.23
CA GLY A 29 -26.01 -8.31 16.95
C GLY A 29 -25.51 -8.32 15.52
N THR A 30 -24.19 -8.35 15.33
CA THR A 30 -23.63 -8.67 14.03
C THR A 30 -24.04 -10.09 13.72
N ALA A 31 -25.03 -10.26 12.86
CA ALA A 31 -25.22 -11.53 12.18
C ALA A 31 -23.86 -11.90 11.56
N PRO A 32 -23.39 -13.16 11.69
CA PRO A 32 -22.22 -13.58 10.97
C PRO A 32 -22.46 -13.26 9.50
N LEU A 33 -21.57 -12.45 8.90
CA LEU A 33 -21.56 -12.33 7.46
C LEU A 33 -21.46 -13.76 6.91
N PRO A 34 -22.19 -14.10 5.83
CA PRO A 34 -21.98 -15.35 5.15
C PRO A 34 -20.48 -15.49 4.95
N ASN A 35 -19.88 -16.56 5.52
CA ASN A 35 -18.50 -16.88 5.24
C ASN A 35 -18.42 -16.91 3.71
N PRO A 36 -17.65 -16.03 3.03
CA PRO A 36 -17.57 -16.09 1.59
C PRO A 36 -17.13 -17.50 1.29
N GLY A 37 -18.06 -18.31 0.75
CA GLY A 37 -17.81 -19.70 0.48
C GLY A 37 -16.53 -19.75 -0.33
N THR A 38 -15.63 -20.66 0.01
CA THR A 38 -14.34 -20.82 -0.68
C THR A 38 -14.59 -20.68 -2.17
N PRO A 39 -14.05 -19.62 -2.82
CA PRO A 39 -14.38 -19.35 -4.20
C PRO A 39 -14.04 -20.58 -5.04
N GLY A 40 -15.04 -21.08 -5.76
CA GLY A 40 -14.91 -22.28 -6.58
C GLY A 40 -13.86 -22.08 -7.67
N ALA A 41 -13.34 -23.18 -8.20
CA ALA A 41 -12.41 -23.14 -9.32
C ALA A 41 -13.03 -22.39 -10.51
N VAL A 42 -12.28 -21.45 -11.09
CA VAL A 42 -12.71 -20.67 -12.26
C VAL A 42 -12.58 -21.52 -13.51
N THR A 43 -13.69 -21.74 -14.22
CA THR A 43 -13.68 -22.41 -15.52
C THR A 43 -13.01 -21.51 -16.55
N VAL A 44 -11.85 -21.95 -17.07
CA VAL A 44 -11.10 -21.24 -18.10
C VAL A 44 -11.41 -21.79 -19.50
N VAL A 45 -11.27 -20.94 -20.52
CA VAL A 45 -11.40 -21.33 -21.95
C VAL A 45 -10.30 -22.33 -22.34
N PRO A 46 -10.55 -23.29 -23.25
CA PRO A 46 -9.51 -24.21 -23.72
C PRO A 46 -8.25 -23.48 -24.20
N GLY A 47 -7.09 -23.89 -23.70
CA GLY A 47 -5.78 -23.29 -24.00
C GLY A 47 -5.32 -22.21 -23.02
N MET A 48 -6.16 -21.74 -22.10
CA MET A 48 -5.78 -20.78 -21.07
C MET A 48 -5.20 -21.49 -19.84
N PRO A 49 -4.11 -20.97 -19.23
CA PRO A 49 -3.59 -21.52 -17.98
C PRO A 49 -4.63 -21.45 -16.85
N PRO A 50 -4.52 -22.36 -15.86
CA PRO A 50 -5.42 -22.36 -14.71
C PRO A 50 -5.28 -21.10 -13.85
N VAL A 51 -6.36 -20.67 -13.21
CA VAL A 51 -6.36 -19.59 -12.20
C VAL A 51 -5.85 -20.16 -10.88
N MET A 52 -4.71 -19.67 -10.39
CA MET A 52 -4.07 -20.19 -9.17
C MET A 52 -4.84 -19.83 -7.89
N ASP A 53 -5.28 -18.58 -7.79
CA ASP A 53 -6.08 -18.10 -6.67
C ASP A 53 -7.27 -17.29 -7.21
N PRO A 54 -8.49 -17.87 -7.19
CA PRO A 54 -9.71 -17.18 -7.61
C PRO A 54 -10.04 -15.95 -6.76
N THR A 55 -9.43 -15.80 -5.58
CA THR A 55 -9.70 -14.72 -4.64
C THR A 55 -8.71 -13.56 -4.75
N ASN A 56 -7.58 -13.79 -5.44
CA ASN A 56 -6.49 -12.83 -5.54
C ASN A 56 -5.89 -12.81 -6.95
N LEU A 57 -6.26 -11.77 -7.71
CA LEU A 57 -5.74 -11.52 -9.06
C LEU A 57 -4.22 -11.34 -9.10
N TYR A 58 -3.60 -10.91 -8.00
CA TYR A 58 -2.16 -10.65 -7.90
C TYR A 58 -1.37 -11.79 -7.25
N SER A 59 -1.99 -12.95 -7.01
CA SER A 59 -1.37 -14.11 -6.31
C SER A 59 -0.01 -14.53 -6.89
N GLU A 60 0.16 -14.42 -8.20
CA GLU A 60 1.39 -14.79 -8.89
C GLU A 60 2.37 -13.62 -9.11
N ALA A 61 1.98 -12.39 -8.74
CA ALA A 61 2.85 -11.21 -8.71
C ALA A 61 3.24 -10.80 -7.28
N ALA A 62 2.89 -11.61 -6.28
CA ALA A 62 3.21 -11.37 -4.89
C ALA A 62 4.72 -11.51 -4.59
N ALA A 63 5.14 -11.04 -3.41
CA ALA A 63 6.50 -11.22 -2.93
C ALA A 63 6.91 -12.71 -2.92
N GLY A 64 8.15 -13.01 -3.31
CA GLY A 64 8.65 -14.38 -3.39
C GLY A 64 8.30 -15.13 -4.68
N ARG A 65 7.59 -14.51 -5.63
CA ARG A 65 7.26 -15.10 -6.95
C ARG A 65 8.27 -14.78 -8.06
N PHE A 66 9.40 -14.17 -7.72
CA PHE A 66 10.48 -13.96 -8.68
C PHE A 66 11.17 -15.27 -9.06
N SER A 67 11.67 -15.36 -10.30
CA SER A 67 12.49 -16.48 -10.76
C SER A 67 13.70 -16.69 -9.84
N PRO A 68 14.09 -17.94 -9.49
CA PRO A 68 15.31 -18.20 -8.75
C PRO A 68 16.57 -17.61 -9.40
N ALA A 69 16.55 -17.41 -10.72
CA ALA A 69 17.65 -16.80 -11.47
C ALA A 69 18.00 -15.38 -11.01
N VAL A 70 17.06 -14.64 -10.41
CA VAL A 70 17.28 -13.26 -9.95
C VAL A 70 17.64 -13.16 -8.46
N ALA A 71 17.79 -14.28 -7.75
CA ALA A 71 18.05 -14.28 -6.29
C ALA A 71 19.35 -13.57 -5.89
N GLY A 72 20.34 -13.50 -6.79
CA GLY A 72 21.61 -12.80 -6.57
C GLY A 72 21.64 -11.36 -7.09
N ALA A 73 20.54 -10.85 -7.66
CA ALA A 73 20.50 -9.50 -8.22
C ALA A 73 20.63 -8.45 -7.11
N MET A 74 21.37 -7.38 -7.39
CA MET A 74 21.52 -6.28 -6.44
C MET A 74 20.23 -5.46 -6.37
N PRO A 75 19.68 -5.17 -5.17
CA PRO A 75 18.56 -4.24 -5.04
C PRO A 75 18.96 -2.84 -5.50
N ARG A 76 18.27 -2.34 -6.53
CA ARG A 76 18.52 -1.02 -7.14
C ARG A 76 17.20 -0.34 -7.49
N VAL A 77 17.17 0.97 -7.26
CA VAL A 77 16.06 1.84 -7.66
C VAL A 77 16.55 2.75 -8.78
N TYR A 78 15.88 2.69 -9.93
CA TYR A 78 16.21 3.47 -11.12
C TYR A 78 15.22 4.62 -11.28
N VAL A 79 15.72 5.85 -11.30
CA VAL A 79 14.88 7.05 -11.37
C VAL A 79 15.24 7.86 -12.62
N PRO A 80 14.35 7.94 -13.62
CA PRO A 80 14.56 8.81 -14.76
C PRO A 80 14.42 10.28 -14.34
N ASN A 81 15.40 11.10 -14.70
CA ASN A 81 15.41 12.53 -14.45
C ASN A 81 15.25 13.33 -15.75
N VAL A 82 14.06 13.88 -15.93
CA VAL A 82 13.68 14.70 -17.09
C VAL A 82 14.56 15.94 -17.27
N LYS A 83 15.02 16.56 -16.19
CA LYS A 83 15.77 17.82 -16.26
C LYS A 83 17.22 17.61 -16.68
N SER A 84 17.85 16.51 -16.25
CA SER A 84 19.26 16.24 -16.54
C SER A 84 19.49 15.22 -17.65
N ASN A 85 18.43 14.61 -18.19
CA ASN A 85 18.46 13.55 -19.20
C ASN A 85 19.31 12.35 -18.75
N ASP A 86 19.16 11.98 -17.49
CA ASP A 86 19.88 10.86 -16.86
C ASP A 86 18.91 9.89 -16.21
N VAL A 87 19.40 8.68 -15.94
CA VAL A 87 18.81 7.77 -14.96
C VAL A 87 19.74 7.70 -13.75
N TYR A 88 19.18 7.90 -12.56
CA TYR A 88 19.90 7.74 -11.31
C TYR A 88 19.70 6.34 -10.77
N VAL A 89 20.77 5.74 -10.27
CA VAL A 89 20.73 4.45 -9.59
C VAL A 89 20.90 4.69 -8.10
N ILE A 90 19.92 4.26 -7.32
CA ILE A 90 19.86 4.48 -5.88
C ILE A 90 19.93 3.13 -5.16
N ASP A 91 20.74 3.08 -4.11
CA ASP A 91 20.74 1.95 -3.18
C ASP A 91 19.61 2.14 -2.14
N PRO A 92 18.63 1.22 -2.08
CA PRO A 92 17.47 1.38 -1.20
C PRO A 92 17.80 1.21 0.28
N ALA A 93 18.92 0.60 0.65
CA ALA A 93 19.31 0.43 2.06
C ALA A 93 19.93 1.72 2.62
N THR A 94 20.64 2.48 1.79
CA THR A 94 21.35 3.71 2.23
C THR A 94 20.69 4.99 1.75
N PHE A 95 19.74 4.91 0.82
CA PHE A 95 19.11 6.03 0.13
C PHE A 95 20.09 6.96 -0.59
N LYS A 96 21.25 6.42 -1.01
CA LYS A 96 22.27 7.18 -1.73
C LYS A 96 22.24 6.85 -3.22
N VAL A 97 22.52 7.86 -4.03
CA VAL A 97 22.82 7.66 -5.45
C VAL A 97 24.18 6.97 -5.55
N VAL A 98 24.19 5.77 -6.10
CA VAL A 98 25.39 4.96 -6.30
C VAL A 98 25.92 5.03 -7.73
N ASP A 99 25.07 5.41 -8.69
CA ASP A 99 25.47 5.58 -10.08
C ASP A 99 24.52 6.54 -10.83
N ARG A 100 24.98 7.04 -11.99
CA ARG A 100 24.22 7.86 -12.93
C ARG A 100 24.70 7.60 -14.34
N PHE A 101 23.78 7.35 -15.27
CA PHE A 101 24.11 7.22 -16.68
C PHE A 101 23.22 8.10 -17.55
N LYS A 102 23.82 8.61 -18.63
CA LYS A 102 23.19 9.48 -19.61
C LYS A 102 22.23 8.67 -20.48
N VAL A 103 21.07 9.24 -20.75
CA VAL A 103 20.06 8.67 -21.66
C VAL A 103 19.58 9.73 -22.65
N GLY A 104 18.53 9.41 -23.41
CA GLY A 104 17.86 10.35 -24.31
C GLY A 104 17.16 11.50 -23.58
N ILE A 105 16.48 12.34 -24.36
CA ILE A 105 15.83 13.54 -23.86
C ILE A 105 14.53 13.18 -23.12
N ASN A 106 14.29 13.81 -21.97
CA ASN A 106 13.06 13.69 -21.19
C ASN A 106 12.69 12.22 -20.87
N PRO A 107 13.53 11.44 -20.17
CA PRO A 107 13.16 10.09 -19.78
C PRO A 107 11.98 10.08 -18.80
N GLN A 108 10.99 9.20 -19.00
CA GLN A 108 9.76 9.14 -18.19
C GLN A 108 9.53 7.80 -17.50
N HIS A 109 9.91 6.71 -18.17
CA HIS A 109 9.65 5.34 -17.74
C HIS A 109 10.94 4.53 -17.71
N VAL A 110 10.95 3.49 -16.88
CA VAL A 110 11.97 2.43 -16.85
C VAL A 110 11.20 1.12 -16.91
N VAL A 111 11.58 0.23 -17.83
CA VAL A 111 10.93 -1.07 -18.00
C VAL A 111 12.02 -2.13 -17.99
N PRO A 112 12.26 -2.81 -16.86
CA PRO A 112 13.22 -3.88 -16.83
C PRO A 112 12.77 -5.03 -17.72
N SER A 113 13.73 -5.72 -18.32
CA SER A 113 13.50 -7.02 -18.94
C SER A 113 13.00 -8.03 -17.90
N TRP A 114 12.32 -9.07 -18.36
CA TRP A 114 11.75 -10.11 -17.49
C TRP A 114 12.81 -10.82 -16.61
N ASP A 115 14.05 -10.87 -17.08
CA ASP A 115 15.20 -11.48 -16.38
C ASP A 115 15.93 -10.51 -15.45
N LEU A 116 15.50 -9.24 -15.38
CA LEU A 116 16.07 -8.16 -14.58
C LEU A 116 17.56 -7.88 -14.87
N GLN A 117 18.07 -8.31 -16.02
CA GLN A 117 19.46 -8.07 -16.42
C GLN A 117 19.62 -6.82 -17.30
N THR A 118 18.54 -6.38 -17.94
CA THR A 118 18.52 -5.22 -18.85
C THR A 118 17.38 -4.27 -18.47
N LEU A 119 17.57 -2.99 -18.79
CA LEU A 119 16.63 -1.89 -18.55
C LEU A 119 16.21 -1.22 -19.86
#